data_AF-A0A395YDM5-F1
#
_entry.id   AF-A0A395YDM5-F1
#
_cell.length_a   1.000
_cell.length_b   1.000
_cell.length_c   1.000
_cell.angle_alpha   90.00
_cell.angle_beta   90.00
_cell.angle_gamma   90.00
#
_symmetry.space_group_name_H-M   'P 1'
#
loop_
_entity.id
_entity.type
_entity.pdbx_description
1 polymer ?
#
loop_
_entity_poly.entity_id
_entity_poly.type
_entity_poly.pdbx_seq_one_letter_code
_entity_poly.pdbx_strand_id
1 'polypeptide(L)' 'MGKCQRSCPACGRKMKQQFIGLKHCSCGVSWKKDIGYFERTPDMIFSLKHQIINGKRKTFPHISYQSTEKE' A
#
# COMPACT_ATOMS: atom_id res chain seq x y z
N MET A 1 -6.03 -14.82 16.75
CA MET A 1 -5.53 -14.61 15.37
C MET A 1 -4.82 -13.26 15.29
N GLY A 2 -3.49 -13.26 15.46
CA GLY A 2 -2.69 -12.06 15.64
C GLY A 2 -2.71 -11.17 14.41
N LYS A 3 -3.45 -10.06 14.47
CA LYS A 3 -3.33 -8.95 13.51
C LYS A 3 -1.84 -8.58 13.52
N CYS A 4 -1.09 -8.77 12.43
CA CYS A 4 0.31 -8.33 12.37
C CYS A 4 0.34 -6.80 12.50
N GLN A 5 0.36 -6.29 13.74
CA GLN A 5 0.28 -4.87 14.04
C GLN A 5 1.65 -4.29 13.72
N ARG A 6 1.77 -3.72 12.51
CA ARG A 6 2.98 -2.98 12.15
C ARG A 6 2.85 -1.59 12.72
N SER A 7 3.89 -1.17 13.43
CA SER A 7 4.05 0.21 13.87
C SER A 7 4.78 0.99 12.78
N CYS A 8 4.44 2.26 12.66
CA CYS A 8 5.09 3.19 11.75
C CYS A 8 6.47 3.57 12.32
N PRO A 9 7.57 3.44 11.55
CA PRO A 9 8.89 3.82 12.03
C PRO A 9 9.03 5.33 12.27
N ALA A 10 8.27 6.17 11.58
CA ALA A 10 8.37 7.62 11.69
C ALA A 10 7.62 8.22 12.90
N CYS A 11 6.52 7.61 13.33
CA CYS A 11 5.68 8.19 14.41
C CYS A 11 5.30 7.21 15.52
N GLY A 12 5.75 5.94 15.45
CA GLY A 12 5.44 4.90 16.43
C GLY A 12 3.98 4.42 16.44
N ARG A 13 3.06 5.12 15.76
CA ARG A 13 1.63 4.77 15.73
C ARG A 13 1.40 3.49 14.94
N LYS A 14 0.35 2.76 15.32
CA LYS A 14 -0.08 1.56 14.63
C LYS A 14 -0.62 1.90 13.24
N MET A 15 -0.10 1.22 12.23
CA MET A 15 -0.54 1.39 10.85
C MET A 15 -1.93 0.78 10.64
N LYS A 16 -2.75 1.45 9.83
CA LYS A 16 -4.07 0.98 9.41
C LYS A 16 -3.94 0.22 8.10
N GLN A 17 -4.77 -0.80 7.90
CA GLN A 17 -4.81 -1.51 6.63
C GLN A 17 -5.61 -0.68 5.63
N GLN A 18 -4.98 -0.32 4.50
CA GLN A 18 -5.67 0.35 3.39
C GLN A 18 -6.26 -0.70 2.44
N PHE A 19 -5.43 -1.65 2.01
CA PHE A 19 -5.81 -2.78 1.16
C PHE A 19 -5.22 -4.09 1.69
N ILE A 20 -5.62 -5.22 1.12
CA ILE A 20 -5.00 -6.51 1.43
C ILE A 20 -3.52 -6.43 1.05
N GLY A 21 -2.62 -6.56 2.03
CA GLY A 21 -1.17 -6.46 1.81
C GLY A 21 -0.60 -5.04 1.74
N LEU A 22 -1.42 -3.98 1.94
CA LEU A 22 -0.97 -2.59 2.04
C LEU A 22 -1.50 -1.93 3.31
N LYS A 23 -0.59 -1.34 4.09
CA LYS A 23 -0.90 -0.56 5.30
C LYS A 23 -0.39 0.85 5.14
N HIS A 24 -1.05 1.80 5.79
CA HIS A 24 -0.68 3.20 5.75
C HIS A 24 -0.72 3.81 7.16
N CYS A 25 0.06 4.87 7.33
CA CYS A 25 0.03 5.73 8.48
C CYS A 25 -0.37 7.15 8.07
N SER A 26 -1.04 7.87 8.97
CA SER A 26 -1.43 9.26 8.73
C SER A 26 -0.24 10.20 8.54
N CYS A 27 0.96 9.83 9.04
CA CYS A 27 2.17 10.63 8.92
C CYS A 27 2.82 10.61 7.53
N GLY A 28 2.27 9.86 6.57
CA GLY A 28 2.85 9.78 5.22
C GLY A 28 3.55 8.47 4.92
N VAL A 29 3.91 7.66 5.91
CA VAL A 29 4.57 6.37 5.67
C VAL A 29 3.57 5.26 5.38
N SER A 30 3.83 4.49 4.34
CA SER A 30 3.11 3.29 3.96
C SER A 30 3.99 2.04 4.05
N TRP A 31 3.35 0.88 4.09
CA TRP A 31 4.01 -0.42 4.11
C TRP A 31 3.29 -1.38 3.18
N LYS A 32 4.01 -1.97 2.22
CA LYS A 32 3.50 -3.01 1.31
C LYS A 32 4.23 -4.32 1.58
N LYS A 33 3.49 -5.44 1.52
CA LYS A 33 4.05 -6.78 1.79
C LYS A 33 5.31 -7.10 0.99
N ASP A 34 5.36 -6.67 -0.27
CA ASP A 34 6.44 -7.03 -1.19
C ASP A 34 7.57 -6.00 -1.26
N ILE A 35 7.32 -4.74 -0.82
CA ILE A 35 8.29 -3.64 -0.94
C ILE A 35 8.90 -3.28 0.42
N GLY A 36 8.13 -3.40 1.51
CA GLY A 36 8.52 -2.86 2.81
C GLY A 36 7.91 -1.49 3.07
N TYR A 37 8.59 -0.69 3.90
CA TYR A 37 8.17 0.67 4.26
C TYR A 37 8.60 1.67 3.18
N PHE A 38 7.74 2.63 2.86
CA PHE A 38 8.01 3.69 1.89
C PHE A 38 7.25 4.97 2.26
N GLU A 39 7.75 6.11 1.81
CA GLU A 39 7.08 7.40 1.98
C GLU A 39 6.05 7.62 0.86
N ARG A 40 4.86 8.11 1.21
CA ARG A 40 3.83 8.46 0.24
C ARG A 40 4.14 9.83 -0.33
N THR A 41 4.16 9.91 -1.65
CA THR A 41 4.16 11.16 -2.38
C THR A 41 2.74 11.48 -2.88
N PRO A 42 2.37 12.75 -3.07
CA PRO A 42 1.01 13.14 -3.46
C PRO A 42 0.60 12.68 -4.88
N ASP A 43 1.58 12.38 -5.74
CA ASP A 43 1.42 11.83 -7.09
C ASP A 43 1.12 10.31 -7.09
N MET A 44 1.28 9.61 -5.97
CA MET A 44 0.95 8.19 -5.86
C MET A 44 -0.57 7.96 -5.80
N ILE A 45 -1.06 7.12 -6.70
CA ILE A 45 -2.45 6.65 -6.75
C ILE A 45 -2.48 5.19 -6.30
N PHE A 46 -3.25 4.92 -5.24
CA PHE A 46 -3.43 3.60 -4.66
C PHE A 46 -4.72 2.96 -5.16
N SER A 47 -4.62 1.84 -5.87
CA SER A 47 -5.77 1.12 -6.43
C SER A 47 -5.71 -0.39 -6.13
N LEU A 48 -6.83 -1.08 -6.29
CA LEU A 48 -6.89 -2.54 -6.22
C LEU A 48 -6.94 -3.11 -7.63
N LYS A 49 -6.00 -3.99 -7.96
CA LYS A 49 -6.01 -4.74 -9.22
C LYS A 49 -6.48 -6.16 -8.96
N HIS A 50 -7.39 -6.63 -9.82
CA HIS A 50 -7.83 -8.02 -9.85
C HIS A 50 -7.17 -8.73 -11.03
N GLN A 51 -6.69 -9.95 -10.79
CA GLN A 51 -6.18 -10.81 -11.85
C GLN A 51 -6.61 -12.25 -11.58
N ILE A 52 -6.96 -12.95 -12.64
CA ILE A 52 -7.20 -14.39 -12.58
C ILE A 52 -5.85 -15.07 -12.83
N ILE A 53 -5.33 -15.75 -11.80
CA ILE A 53 -4.08 -16.50 -11.89
C ILE A 53 -4.41 -17.95 -11.57
N ASN A 54 -4.14 -18.86 -12.52
CA ASN A 54 -4.42 -20.29 -12.39
C ASN A 54 -5.89 -20.57 -11.99
N GLY A 55 -6.85 -19.93 -12.67
CA GLY A 55 -8.29 -20.07 -12.40
C GLY A 55 -8.80 -19.44 -11.09
N LYS A 56 -7.93 -18.84 -10.27
CA LYS A 56 -8.30 -18.18 -9.01
C LYS A 56 -8.22 -16.67 -9.14
N ARG A 57 -9.29 -15.96 -8.75
CA ARG A 57 -9.28 -14.50 -8.65
C ARG A 57 -8.41 -14.07 -7.48
N LYS A 58 -7.35 -13.34 -7.78
CA LYS A 58 -6.46 -12.73 -6.79
C LYS A 58 -6.58 -11.21 -6.85
N THR A 59 -6.45 -10.59 -5.68
CA THR A 59 -6.55 -9.14 -5.51
C THR A 59 -5.26 -8.63 -4.90
N PHE A 60 -4.65 -7.62 -5.51
CA PHE A 60 -3.37 -7.07 -5.06
C PHE A 60 -3.44 -5.54 -5.02
N PRO A 61 -2.73 -4.91 -4.07
CA PRO A 61 -2.58 -3.46 -4.04
C PRO A 61 -1.67 -3.05 -5.19
N HIS A 62 -2.18 -2.17 -6.04
CA HIS A 62 -1.46 -1.55 -7.14
C HIS A 62 -1.19 -0.09 -6.78
N ILE A 63 0.05 0.34 -7.04
CA ILE A 63 0.49 1.72 -6.87
C ILE A 63 0.83 2.19 -8.27
N SER A 64 0.07 3.17 -8.76
CA SER A 64 0.36 3.91 -9.98
C SER A 64 0.80 5.32 -9.62
N TYR A 65 1.47 6.00 -10.53
CA TYR A 65 1.87 7.38 -10.37
C TYR A 65 1.05 8.20 -11.36
N GLN A 66 0.57 9.36 -10.93
CA GLN A 66 0.04 10.34 -11.87
C GLN A 66 1.24 10.80 -12.71
N SER A 67 1.32 10.32 -13.96
CA SER A 67 2.30 10.84 -14.90
C SER A 67 2.02 12.33 -15.06
N THR A 68 2.85 13.17 -14.45
CA THR A 68 2.96 14.58 -14.84
C THR A 68 3.74 14.63 -16.15
N GLU A 69 3.21 13.99 -17.19
CA GLU A 69 3.55 14.31 -18.56
C GLU A 69 2.89 15.65 -18.84
N LYS A 70 3.61 16.73 -18.47
CA LYS A 70 3.45 18.02 -19.13
C LYS A 70 4.00 17.80 -20.54
N GLU A 71 3.13 17.42 -21.47
CA GLU A 71 3.34 17.72 -22.90
C GLU A 71 3.14 19.23 -23.12
#